data_AF-A0A3D2J836-F1
#
_entry.id   AF-A0A3D2J836-F1
#
_cell.length_a   1.000
_cell.length_b   1.000
_cell.length_c   1.000
_cell.angle_alpha   90.00
_cell.angle_beta   90.00
_cell.angle_gamma   90.00
#
_symmetry.space_group_name_H-M   'P 1'
#
loop_
_entity.id
_entity.type
_entity.pdbx_description
1 polymer ?
#
loop_
_entity_poly.entity_id
_entity_poly.type
_entity_poly.pdbx_seq_one_letter_code
_entity_poly.pdbx_strand_id
1 'polypeptide(L)'
;MTVTLTDQEYQKLVRTATKSGTNPEKVLHEMIERLPSPVEEPQALTERELADKLYREGKLTTLATPYTLTPQDKAERERLAQLFASDQLASDMVIEDRGPY
;
A
#
# COMPACT_ATOMS: atom_id res chain seq x y z
N MET A 1 -4.05 -13.97 25.19
CA MET A 1 -3.03 -14.76 24.48
C MET A 1 -2.52 -15.81 25.45
N THR A 2 -2.75 -17.09 25.17
CA THR A 2 -2.34 -18.20 26.06
C THR A 2 -1.13 -18.90 25.44
N VAL A 3 0.01 -18.88 26.12
CA VAL A 3 1.24 -19.57 25.68
C VAL A 3 1.27 -20.94 26.35
N THR A 4 1.24 -22.00 25.56
CA THR A 4 1.38 -23.38 26.05
C THR A 4 2.83 -23.80 25.91
N LEU A 5 3.49 -24.06 27.04
CA LEU A 5 4.86 -24.57 27.09
C LEU A 5 4.84 -26.05 27.44
N THR A 6 5.76 -26.82 26.85
CA THR A 6 6.06 -28.17 27.33
C THR A 6 6.79 -28.11 28.67
N ASP A 7 6.73 -29.19 29.45
CA ASP A 7 7.42 -29.27 30.74
C ASP A 7 8.93 -28.99 30.63
N GLN A 8 9.56 -29.42 29.53
CA GLN A 8 10.98 -29.17 29.28
C GLN A 8 11.28 -27.69 29.01
N GLU A 9 10.40 -27.00 28.29
CA GLU A 9 10.54 -25.56 28.00
C GLU A 9 10.31 -24.73 29.26
N TYR A 10 9.32 -25.11 30.07
CA TYR A 10 9.07 -24.47 31.35
C TYR A 10 10.26 -24.61 32.31
N GLN A 11 10.86 -25.81 32.39
CA GLN A 11 12.06 -26.03 33.22
C GLN A 11 13.27 -25.18 32.77
N LYS A 12 13.44 -24.98 31.46
CA LYS A 12 14.49 -24.08 30.93
C LYS A 12 14.22 -22.63 31.35
N LEU A 13 12.96 -22.19 31.27
CA LEU A 13 12.54 -20.85 31.67
C LEU A 13 12.76 -20.59 33.17
N VAL A 14 12.42 -21.56 34.02
CA VAL A 14 12.65 -21.48 35.47
C VAL A 14 14.14 -21.36 35.79
N ARG A 15 15.00 -22.13 35.10
CA ARG A 15 16.46 -22.02 35.27
C ARG A 15 17.00 -20.66 34.86
N THR A 16 16.51 -20.09 33.76
CA THR A 16 16.89 -18.73 33.34
C THR A 16 16.43 -17.69 34.37
N ALA A 17 15.21 -17.84 34.90
CA ALA A 17 14.64 -16.95 35.89
C ALA A 17 15.37 -17.00 37.24
N THR A 18 15.85 -18.18 37.64
CA THR A 18 16.66 -18.37 38.85
C THR A 18 18.03 -17.70 38.72
N LYS A 19 18.64 -17.75 37.52
CA LYS A 19 19.91 -17.06 37.24
C LYS A 19 19.77 -15.54 37.25
N SER A 20 18.62 -15.02 36.85
CA SER A 20 18.32 -13.58 36.83
C SER A 20 17.57 -13.08 38.07
N GLY A 21 17.35 -13.94 39.08
CA GLY A 21 16.65 -13.60 40.32
C GLY A 21 15.21 -13.10 40.13
N THR A 22 14.54 -13.49 39.05
CA THR A 22 13.24 -12.97 38.61
C THR A 22 12.22 -14.09 38.45
N ASN A 23 10.94 -13.74 38.34
CA ASN A 23 9.88 -14.71 38.06
C ASN A 23 9.97 -15.19 36.59
N PRO A 24 9.83 -16.50 36.31
CA PRO A 24 9.80 -17.04 34.94
C PRO A 24 8.82 -16.32 34.00
N GLU A 25 7.68 -15.85 34.47
CA GLU A 25 6.70 -15.11 33.64
C GLU A 25 7.25 -13.77 33.14
N LYS A 26 8.04 -13.09 33.97
CA LYS A 26 8.65 -11.80 33.62
C LYS A 26 9.75 -11.99 32.59
N VAL A 27 10.54 -13.05 32.74
CA VAL A 27 11.56 -13.45 31.75
C VAL A 27 10.91 -13.78 30.42
N LEU A 28 9.79 -14.51 30.43
CA LEU A 28 9.04 -14.83 29.22
C LEU A 28 8.49 -13.58 28.53
N HIS A 29 7.93 -12.63 29.28
CA HIS A 29 7.45 -11.37 28.72
C HIS A 29 8.59 -10.55 28.09
N GLU A 30 9.71 -10.40 28.78
CA GLU A 30 10.87 -9.68 28.24
C GLU A 30 11.44 -10.36 26.99
N MET A 31 11.41 -11.69 26.93
CA MET A 31 11.82 -12.43 25.74
C MET A 31 10.89 -12.17 24.57
N ILE A 32 9.57 -12.20 24.80
CA ILE A 32 8.55 -11.93 23.76
C ILE A 32 8.67 -10.48 23.25
N GLU A 33 8.88 -9.51 24.13
CA GLU A 33 9.06 -8.10 23.75
C GLU A 33 10.33 -7.87 22.91
N ARG A 34 11.37 -8.69 23.11
CA ARG A 34 12.61 -8.64 22.33
C ARG A 34 12.55 -9.46 21.05
N LEU A 35 11.54 -10.30 20.86
CA LEU A 35 11.37 -10.98 19.59
C LEU A 35 11.09 -9.91 18.53
N PRO A 36 11.81 -9.93 17.40
CA PRO A 36 11.46 -9.05 16.29
C PRO A 36 10.01 -9.35 15.93
N SER A 37 9.18 -8.31 15.96
CA SER A 37 7.77 -8.41 15.58
C SER A 37 7.70 -9.10 14.21
N PRO A 38 6.90 -10.16 14.03
CA PRO A 38 6.87 -10.89 12.78
C PRO A 38 6.35 -9.95 11.69
N VAL A 39 7.31 -9.48 10.88
CA VAL A 39 7.19 -9.05 9.49
C VAL A 39 6.23 -7.88 9.29
N GLU A 40 6.84 -6.72 9.03
CA GLU A 40 6.25 -5.59 8.31
C GLU A 40 5.22 -6.10 7.30
N GLU A 41 3.97 -5.63 7.40
CA GLU A 41 2.97 -5.89 6.37
C GLU A 41 3.63 -5.71 5.00
N PRO A 42 3.41 -6.63 4.02
CA PRO A 42 4.02 -6.48 2.71
C PRO A 42 3.66 -5.10 2.20
N GLN A 43 4.67 -4.24 2.11
CA GLN A 43 4.50 -2.81 1.89
C GLN A 43 3.63 -2.66 0.63
N ALA A 44 2.44 -2.09 0.81
CA ALA A 44 1.50 -1.96 -0.29
C ALA A 44 2.21 -1.20 -1.42
N LEU A 45 2.29 -1.84 -2.59
CA LEU A 45 2.94 -1.23 -3.75
C LEU A 45 2.22 0.07 -4.06
N THR A 46 3.00 1.13 -4.26
CA THR A 46 2.48 2.37 -4.84
C THR A 46 1.96 2.10 -6.25
N GLU A 47 1.07 2.95 -6.75
CA GLU A 47 0.52 2.82 -8.11
C GLU A 47 1.63 2.77 -9.18
N ARG A 48 2.73 3.52 -8.96
CA ARG A 48 3.88 3.54 -9.86
C ARG A 48 4.62 2.21 -9.86
N GLU A 49 4.86 1.62 -8.69
CA GLU A 49 5.54 0.33 -8.55
C GLU A 49 4.70 -0.81 -9.13
N LEU A 50 3.38 -0.75 -8.95
CA LEU A 50 2.46 -1.70 -9.56
C LEU A 50 2.52 -1.61 -11.10
N ALA A 51 2.45 -0.40 -11.66
CA ALA A 51 2.53 -0.19 -13.10
C ALA A 51 3.87 -0.70 -13.67
N ASP A 52 4.99 -0.40 -12.99
CA ASP A 52 6.33 -0.88 -13.39
C ASP A 52 6.42 -2.41 -13.38
N LYS A 53 5.84 -3.05 -12.36
CA LYS A 53 5.77 -4.52 -12.29
C LYS A 53 4.97 -5.09 -13.46
N LEU A 54 3.79 -4.54 -13.74
CA LEU A 54 2.94 -5.01 -14.85
C LEU A 54 3.58 -4.81 -16.22
N TYR A 55 4.34 -3.73 -16.40
CA TYR A 55 5.12 -3.50 -17.62
C TYR A 55 6.23 -4.55 -17.80
N ARG A 56 6.98 -4.86 -16.74
CA ARG A 56 8.02 -5.91 -16.77
C ARG A 56 7.44 -7.31 -17.02
N GLU A 57 6.22 -7.56 -16.53
CA GLU A 57 5.48 -8.79 -16.80
C GLU A 57 4.88 -8.84 -18.22
N GLY A 58 5.02 -7.77 -19.02
CA GLY A 58 4.48 -7.68 -20.38
C GLY A 58 2.95 -7.51 -20.44
N LYS A 59 2.31 -7.25 -19.29
CA LYS A 59 0.86 -6.98 -19.21
C LYS A 59 0.50 -5.57 -19.65
N LEU A 60 1.45 -4.64 -19.55
CA LEU A 60 1.35 -3.30 -20.11
C LEU A 60 2.35 -3.15 -21.25
N THR A 61 1.91 -2.53 -22.34
CA THR A 61 2.76 -2.25 -23.51
C THR A 61 3.68 -1.05 -23.27
N THR A 62 3.26 -0.09 -22.43
CA THR A 62 4.02 1.12 -22.09
C THR A 62 3.68 1.61 -20.69
N LEU A 63 4.58 2.40 -20.11
CA LEU A 63 4.34 3.11 -18.85
C LEU A 63 3.92 4.55 -19.17
N ALA A 64 2.80 4.98 -18.59
CA ALA A 64 2.39 6.37 -18.69
C ALA A 64 3.46 7.25 -18.03
N THR A 65 4.06 8.15 -18.82
CA THR A 65 4.97 9.16 -18.29
C THR A 65 4.13 10.38 -17.92
N PRO A 66 4.21 10.88 -16.68
CA PRO A 66 3.48 12.08 -16.29
C PRO A 66 3.88 13.23 -17.22
N TYR A 67 2.94 13.73 -18.01
CA TYR A 67 3.15 14.94 -18.78
C TYR A 67 2.82 16.14 -17.90
N THR A 68 3.84 16.97 -17.63
CA THR A 68 3.63 18.22 -16.89
C THR A 68 2.93 19.20 -17.81
N LEU A 69 1.70 19.58 -17.46
CA LEU A 69 0.95 20.59 -18.18
C LEU A 69 1.71 21.92 -18.18
N THR A 70 1.92 22.48 -19.37
CA THR A 70 2.47 23.83 -19.51
C THR A 70 1.47 24.86 -18.96
N PRO A 71 1.89 26.10 -18.65
CA PRO A 71 0.96 27.15 -18.25
C PRO A 71 -0.17 27.39 -19.27
N GLN A 72 0.14 27.24 -20.56
CA GLN A 72 -0.85 27.35 -21.65
C GLN A 72 -1.85 26.20 -21.61
N ASP A 73 -1.38 24.96 -21.41
CA ASP A 73 -2.27 23.79 -21.30
C ASP A 73 -3.23 23.92 -20.11
N LYS A 74 -2.75 24.48 -19.00
CA LYS A 74 -3.58 24.72 -17.82
C LYS A 74 -4.66 25.78 -18.09
N ALA A 75 -4.27 26.90 -18.70
CA ALA A 75 -5.21 27.98 -19.03
C ALA A 75 -6.28 27.53 -20.03
N GLU A 76 -5.89 26.76 -21.07
CA GLU A 76 -6.84 26.23 -22.04
C GLU A 76 -7.77 25.19 -21.38
N ARG A 77 -7.24 24.31 -20.53
CA ARG A 77 -8.06 23.35 -19.78
C ARG A 77 -9.07 24.04 -18.87
N GLU A 78 -8.69 25.11 -18.19
CA GLU A 78 -9.58 25.90 -17.34
C GLU A 78 -10.67 26.60 -18.17
N ARG A 79 -10.30 27.20 -19.30
CA ARG A 79 -11.25 27.80 -20.24
C ARG A 79 -12.26 26.78 -20.74
N LEU A 80 -11.81 25.60 -21.15
CA LEU A 80 -12.69 24.53 -21.62
C LEU A 80 -13.58 24.01 -20.48
N ALA A 81 -13.04 23.85 -19.27
CA ALA A 81 -13.82 23.44 -18.12
C ALA A 81 -14.95 24.44 -17.82
N GLN A 82 -14.70 25.74 -17.94
CA GLN A 82 -15.73 26.77 -17.80
C GLN A 82 -16.73 26.76 -18.96
N LEU A 83 -16.26 26.55 -20.20
CA LEU A 83 -17.11 26.51 -21.39
C LEU A 83 -18.08 25.32 -21.38
N PHE A 84 -17.62 24.16 -20.89
CA PHE A 84 -18.38 22.92 -20.80
C PHE A 84 -18.91 22.64 -19.39
N ALA A 85 -18.84 23.62 -18.49
CA ALA A 85 -19.51 23.56 -17.19
C ALA A 85 -21.03 23.66 -17.41
N SER A 86 -21.62 22.53 -17.79
CA SER A 86 -23.07 22.34 -17.85
C SER A 86 -23.48 21.33 -16.78
N ASP A 87 -24.74 21.36 -16.35
CA ASP A 87 -25.29 20.37 -15.40
C ASP A 87 -25.36 18.95 -15.99
N GLN A 88 -25.09 18.81 -17.29
CA GLN A 88 -25.02 17.54 -18.00
C GLN A 88 -23.56 17.09 -18.11
N LEU A 89 -23.29 15.83 -17.76
CA LEU A 89 -21.96 15.26 -17.91
C LEU A 89 -21.58 15.25 -19.39
N ALA A 90 -20.31 15.53 -19.70
CA ALA A 90 -19.80 15.43 -21.06
C ALA A 90 -19.95 14.01 -21.65
N SER A 91 -20.02 12.97 -20.80
CA SER A 91 -20.35 11.59 -21.21
C SER A 91 -21.78 11.42 -21.72
N ASP A 92 -22.67 12.33 -21.34
CA ASP A 92 -24.09 12.31 -21.67
C ASP A 92 -24.42 13.27 -22.82
N MET A 93 -23.44 14.09 -23.23
CA MET A 93 -23.54 14.89 -24.46
C MET A 93 -23.40 13.97 -25.67
N VAL A 94 -24.51 13.75 -26.38
CA VAL A 94 -24.51 13.03 -27.66
C VAL A 94 -23.79 13.90 -28.69
N ILE A 95 -22.51 13.62 -28.94
CA ILE A 95 -21.80 14.14 -30.11
C ILE A 95 -22.26 13.28 -31.28
N GLU A 96 -23.33 13.70 -31.96
CA GLU A 96 -23.70 13.06 -33.21
C GLU A 96 -22.58 13.30 -34.23
N ASP A 97 -21.78 12.27 -34.50
CA ASP A 97 -20.81 12.24 -35.59
C ASP A 97 -21.56 12.22 -36.93
N ARG A 98 -22.10 13.38 -37.32
CA ARG A 98 -22.67 13.58 -38.65
C ARG A 98 -21.56 14.07 -39.59
N GLY A 99 -20.66 13.16 -39.95
CA GLY A 99 -19.83 13.32 -41.14
C GLY A 99 -20.70 13.39 -42.41
N PRO A 100 -20.27 14.10 -43.47
CA PRO A 100 -21.02 14.12 -44.72
C PRO A 100 -20.86 12.77 -45.43
N TYR A 101 -21.99 12.20 -45.85
CA TYR A 101 -22.01 11.23 -46.94
C TYR A 101 -21.45 11.86 -48.22
#